data_AF-A0A2Z4ZPI4-F1
#
_entry.id   AF-A0A2Z4ZPI4-F1
#
_cell.length_a   1.000
_cell.length_b   1.000
_cell.length_c   1.000
_cell.angle_alpha   90.00
_cell.angle_beta   90.00
_cell.angle_gamma   90.00
#
_symmetry.space_group_name_H-M   'P 1'
#
loop_
_entity.id
_entity.type
_entity.pdbx_description
1 polymer ?
#
loop_
_entity_poly.entity_id
_entity_poly.type
_entity_poly.pdbx_seq_one_letter_code
_entity_poly.pdbx_strand_id
1 'polypeptide(L)'
;MIQIDKPVTFLLPFDRYSLTLSHRLLDSMGGVSRFLLRAIEQELSLAALIEVTALSESVLLNQLAYLQAHRYVQIEEGENGPLLWLTARGTSIVQVEHLLEDFSLTVWLDAFTLSRHAAHFVMFDYGTTHPQTLPANDAPSTVVTHVPRRTGRAGRSRLFDDANRLRGLLEQDGLKQLLEYCWGADCELITSELEHWAFELGMDEGEQAGLQVPIEYAAGELQLRLKTSNHHGKSDALPSLTLPVVEIAHVFKPIGNFPWTVELPSTRVQRLELVSSGTLSHFTTAAVVESEDARHARLPMCLGDGLPSELDSLTVAPGLCVETNARILQLLCSMDEVQLARHLQRTPDAFTLSHNLMTQEAAELA
;
A
#
# COMPACT_ATOMS: atom_id res chain seq x y z
N MET A 1 -2.55 24.28 -8.10
CA MET A 1 -1.94 22.95 -8.17
C MET A 1 -0.63 23.09 -8.92
N ILE A 2 0.42 22.37 -8.54
CA ILE A 2 1.74 22.43 -9.16
C ILE A 2 1.91 21.13 -9.95
N GLN A 3 2.18 21.22 -11.25
CA GLN A 3 2.42 20.07 -12.10
C GLN A 3 3.94 19.89 -12.27
N ILE A 4 4.43 18.67 -12.15
CA ILE A 4 5.86 18.36 -12.36
C ILE A 4 6.03 17.79 -13.77
N ASP A 5 6.68 18.55 -14.64
CA ASP A 5 6.86 18.24 -16.07
C ASP A 5 8.10 17.38 -16.35
N LYS A 6 8.49 16.56 -15.38
CA LYS A 6 9.52 15.52 -15.52
C LYS A 6 9.02 14.19 -14.99
N PRO A 7 9.49 13.06 -15.53
CA PRO A 7 9.19 11.75 -14.95
C PRO A 7 9.70 11.67 -13.50
N VAL A 8 8.86 11.15 -12.60
CA VAL A 8 9.19 10.99 -11.17
C VAL A 8 8.93 9.55 -10.74
N THR A 9 9.89 8.94 -10.06
CA THR A 9 9.75 7.63 -9.44
C THR A 9 9.82 7.78 -7.92
N PHE A 10 8.75 7.41 -7.23
CA PHE A 10 8.74 7.30 -5.77
C PHE A 10 9.11 5.89 -5.33
N LEU A 11 10.06 5.79 -4.41
CA LEU A 11 10.45 4.51 -3.81
C LEU A 11 9.73 4.37 -2.47
N LEU A 12 8.66 3.59 -2.47
CA LEU A 12 7.76 3.41 -1.33
C LEU A 12 8.26 2.28 -0.42
N PRO A 13 8.50 2.52 0.89
CA PRO A 13 8.96 1.49 1.79
C PRO A 13 7.82 0.56 2.25
N PHE A 14 8.02 -0.74 2.13
CA PHE A 14 7.15 -1.80 2.63
C PHE A 14 7.91 -2.72 3.59
N ASP A 15 7.19 -3.27 4.56
CA ASP A 15 7.68 -4.26 5.50
C ASP A 15 7.05 -5.63 5.22
N ARG A 16 7.88 -6.66 5.35
CA ARG A 16 7.49 -8.05 5.15
C ARG A 16 6.81 -8.60 6.40
N TYR A 17 5.72 -9.33 6.20
CA TYR A 17 4.99 -10.05 7.23
C TYR A 17 4.61 -11.46 6.74
N SER A 18 4.43 -12.38 7.68
CA SER A 18 3.73 -13.64 7.41
C SER A 18 2.24 -13.44 7.66
N LEU A 19 1.39 -13.89 6.75
CA LEU A 19 -0.06 -13.94 6.98
C LEU A 19 -0.49 -15.40 7.05
N THR A 20 -0.95 -15.80 8.23
CA THR A 20 -1.53 -17.13 8.44
C THR A 20 -3.04 -17.02 8.26
N LEU A 21 -3.59 -17.84 7.37
CA LEU A 21 -5.04 -17.99 7.22
C LEU A 21 -5.50 -19.22 8.01
N SER A 22 -6.65 -19.12 8.65
CA SER A 22 -7.27 -20.25 9.34
C SER A 22 -8.78 -20.25 9.09
N HIS A 23 -9.41 -21.38 9.43
CA HIS A 23 -10.85 -21.56 9.27
C HIS A 23 -11.46 -21.97 10.61
N ARG A 24 -12.33 -21.12 11.16
CA ARG A 24 -12.88 -21.26 12.52
C ARG A 24 -13.57 -22.59 12.77
N LEU A 25 -14.26 -23.15 11.76
CA LEU A 25 -14.88 -24.46 11.90
C LEU A 25 -13.82 -25.56 12.03
N LEU A 26 -12.74 -25.51 11.25
CA LEU A 26 -11.62 -26.45 11.36
C LEU A 26 -10.90 -26.30 12.71
N ASP A 27 -10.68 -25.06 13.16
CA ASP A 27 -10.02 -24.77 14.45
C ASP A 27 -10.86 -25.27 15.64
N SER A 28 -12.19 -25.24 15.52
CA SER A 28 -13.11 -25.76 16.54
C SER A 28 -13.24 -27.28 16.53
N MET A 29 -12.91 -27.93 15.41
CA MET A 29 -12.94 -29.38 15.32
C MET A 29 -11.70 -30.00 15.95
N GLY A 30 -11.90 -30.98 16.82
CA GLY A 30 -10.80 -31.77 17.37
C GLY A 30 -10.06 -32.55 16.28
N GLY A 31 -8.77 -32.85 16.53
CA GLY A 31 -7.92 -33.57 15.57
C GLY A 31 -8.47 -34.93 15.14
N VAL A 32 -9.18 -35.64 16.02
CA VAL A 32 -9.85 -36.93 15.69
C VAL A 32 -10.97 -36.71 14.68
N SER A 33 -11.79 -35.68 14.85
CA SER A 33 -12.89 -35.35 13.92
C SER A 33 -12.35 -35.00 12.53
N ARG A 34 -11.30 -34.18 12.46
CA ARG A 34 -10.61 -33.83 11.21
C ARG A 34 -10.00 -35.06 10.53
N PHE A 35 -9.37 -35.94 11.31
CA PHE A 35 -8.86 -37.21 10.80
C PHE A 35 -9.98 -38.09 10.21
N LEU A 36 -11.10 -38.23 10.91
CA LEU A 36 -12.22 -39.06 10.43
C LEU A 36 -12.80 -38.53 9.12
N LEU A 37 -12.94 -37.21 8.97
CA LEU A 37 -13.43 -36.62 7.72
C LEU A 37 -12.50 -36.94 6.54
N ARG A 38 -11.18 -36.75 6.70
CA ARG A 38 -10.17 -37.12 5.68
C ARG A 38 -10.15 -38.61 5.37
N ALA A 39 -10.30 -39.45 6.39
CA ALA A 39 -10.28 -40.89 6.20
C ALA A 39 -11.56 -41.40 5.48
N ILE A 40 -12.72 -40.78 5.74
CA ILE A 40 -13.95 -41.08 4.99
C ILE A 40 -13.86 -40.57 3.54
N GLU A 41 -13.23 -39.42 3.30
CA GLU A 41 -12.94 -38.95 1.93
C GLU A 41 -12.11 -39.98 1.14
N GLN A 42 -11.15 -40.63 1.81
CA GLN A 42 -10.34 -41.72 1.25
C GLN A 42 -11.05 -43.09 1.24
N GLU A 43 -12.35 -43.12 1.49
CA GLU A 43 -13.20 -44.32 1.47
C GLU A 43 -12.79 -45.41 2.48
N LEU A 44 -12.16 -45.03 3.61
CA LEU A 44 -11.83 -46.01 4.66
C LEU A 44 -13.11 -46.53 5.35
N SER A 45 -13.18 -47.85 5.52
CA SER A 45 -14.23 -48.51 6.28
C SER A 45 -14.07 -48.29 7.79
N LEU A 46 -15.14 -48.45 8.56
CA LEU A 46 -15.07 -48.37 10.04
C LEU A 46 -14.04 -49.34 10.63
N ALA A 47 -13.92 -50.55 10.08
CA ALA A 47 -12.92 -51.53 10.51
C ALA A 47 -11.49 -51.00 10.29
N ALA A 48 -11.21 -50.41 9.12
CA ALA A 48 -9.92 -49.79 8.83
C ALA A 48 -9.64 -48.58 9.74
N LEU A 49 -10.66 -47.78 10.05
CA LEU A 49 -10.53 -46.65 10.99
C LEU A 49 -10.14 -47.12 12.41
N ILE A 50 -10.72 -48.22 12.88
CA ILE A 50 -10.37 -48.85 14.17
C ILE A 50 -8.90 -49.27 14.17
N GLU A 51 -8.45 -49.93 13.10
CA GLU A 51 -7.06 -50.39 12.98
C GLU A 51 -6.04 -49.24 12.94
N VAL A 52 -6.32 -48.18 12.18
CA VAL A 52 -5.39 -47.05 11.98
C VAL A 52 -5.33 -46.15 13.22
N THR A 53 -6.45 -45.91 13.89
CA THR A 53 -6.50 -45.00 15.05
C THR A 53 -6.16 -45.69 16.37
N ALA A 54 -6.24 -47.02 16.43
CA ALA A 54 -6.18 -47.82 17.65
C ALA A 54 -7.19 -47.39 18.73
N LEU A 55 -8.26 -46.68 18.34
CA LEU A 55 -9.37 -46.29 19.22
C LEU A 55 -10.39 -47.43 19.31
N SER A 56 -11.11 -47.51 20.43
CA SER A 56 -12.22 -48.45 20.54
C SER A 56 -13.36 -48.05 19.61
N GLU A 57 -14.09 -49.05 19.10
CA GLU A 57 -15.25 -48.85 18.24
C GLU A 57 -16.28 -47.89 18.84
N SER A 58 -16.55 -48.00 20.15
CA SER A 58 -17.47 -47.12 20.87
C SER A 58 -17.06 -45.63 20.83
N VAL A 59 -15.76 -45.33 20.85
CA VAL A 59 -15.25 -43.96 20.80
C VAL A 59 -15.40 -43.41 19.37
N LEU A 60 -15.10 -44.22 18.36
CA LEU A 60 -15.27 -43.84 16.95
C LEU A 60 -16.73 -43.61 16.59
N LEU A 61 -17.64 -44.48 17.02
CA LEU A 61 -19.07 -44.32 16.82
C LEU A 61 -19.62 -43.05 17.48
N ASN A 62 -19.16 -42.73 18.70
CA ASN A 62 -19.52 -41.47 19.35
C ASN A 62 -19.05 -40.24 18.54
N GLN A 63 -17.85 -40.29 17.96
CA GLN A 63 -17.37 -39.19 17.12
C GLN A 63 -18.05 -39.11 15.76
N LEU A 64 -18.38 -40.24 15.14
CA LEU A 64 -19.16 -40.28 13.91
C LEU A 64 -20.59 -39.76 14.16
N ALA A 65 -21.20 -40.09 15.29
CA ALA A 65 -22.50 -39.55 15.69
C ALA A 65 -22.45 -38.03 15.88
N TYR A 66 -21.36 -37.49 16.46
CA TYR A 66 -21.13 -36.05 16.53
C TYR A 66 -21.02 -35.43 15.12
N LEU A 67 -20.19 -35.98 14.24
CA LEU A 67 -20.03 -35.50 12.87
C LEU A 67 -21.35 -35.56 12.06
N GLN A 68 -22.14 -36.61 12.26
CA GLN A 68 -23.47 -36.77 11.65
C GLN A 68 -24.47 -35.73 12.19
N ALA A 69 -24.48 -35.49 13.51
CA ALA A 69 -25.33 -34.47 14.13
C ALA A 69 -25.03 -33.06 13.60
N HIS A 70 -23.76 -32.78 13.25
CA HIS A 70 -23.32 -31.53 12.64
C HIS A 70 -23.39 -31.53 11.09
N ARG A 71 -23.94 -32.60 10.50
CA ARG A 71 -24.19 -32.77 9.06
C ARG A 71 -22.92 -32.81 8.21
N TYR A 72 -21.79 -33.27 8.74
CA TYR A 72 -20.58 -33.50 7.96
C TYR A 72 -20.56 -34.90 7.34
N VAL A 73 -21.17 -35.88 8.00
CA VAL A 73 -21.18 -37.29 7.58
C VAL A 73 -22.61 -37.82 7.53
N GLN A 74 -22.88 -38.70 6.58
CA GLN A 74 -24.07 -39.55 6.53
C GLN A 74 -23.65 -40.99 6.83
N ILE A 75 -24.39 -41.64 7.72
CA ILE A 75 -24.15 -43.01 8.14
C ILE A 75 -25.37 -43.83 7.76
N GLU A 76 -25.17 -44.89 6.98
CA GLU A 76 -26.21 -45.84 6.59
C GLU A 76 -25.85 -47.26 7.02
N GLU A 77 -26.86 -48.08 7.29
CA GLU A 77 -26.65 -49.49 7.61
C GLU A 77 -26.42 -50.30 6.33
N GLY A 78 -25.25 -50.92 6.19
CA GLY A 78 -24.93 -51.85 5.13
C GLY A 78 -24.84 -53.30 5.60
N GLU A 79 -24.80 -54.25 4.66
CA GLU A 79 -24.74 -55.68 4.96
C GLU A 79 -23.46 -56.10 5.73
N ASN A 80 -22.37 -55.34 5.59
CA ASN A 80 -21.07 -55.62 6.18
C ASN A 80 -20.64 -54.55 7.22
N GLY A 81 -21.61 -53.80 7.78
CA GLY A 81 -21.37 -52.73 8.75
C GLY A 81 -21.82 -51.34 8.26
N PRO A 82 -21.58 -50.29 9.05
CA PRO A 82 -22.00 -48.94 8.70
C PRO A 82 -21.22 -48.41 7.49
N LEU A 83 -21.97 -47.92 6.51
CA LEU A 83 -21.45 -47.18 5.36
C LEU A 83 -21.35 -45.70 5.72
N LEU A 84 -20.18 -45.12 5.51
CA LEU A 84 -19.85 -43.75 5.88
C LEU A 84 -19.65 -42.92 4.62
N TRP A 85 -20.38 -41.81 4.49
CA TRP A 85 -20.22 -40.88 3.37
C TRP A 85 -20.08 -39.46 3.86
N LEU A 86 -19.27 -38.66 3.19
CA LEU A 86 -19.27 -37.22 3.42
C LEU A 86 -20.53 -36.60 2.82
N THR A 87 -21.13 -35.68 3.54
CA THR A 87 -22.12 -34.78 2.94
C THR A 87 -21.40 -33.74 2.07
N ALA A 88 -22.16 -32.91 1.34
CA ALA A 88 -21.59 -31.75 0.64
C ALA A 88 -20.78 -30.86 1.59
N ARG A 89 -21.30 -30.58 2.79
CA ARG A 89 -20.60 -29.79 3.82
C ARG A 89 -19.33 -30.48 4.33
N GLY A 90 -19.38 -31.79 4.56
CA GLY A 90 -18.19 -32.57 4.93
C GLY A 90 -17.11 -32.47 3.87
N THR A 91 -17.48 -32.65 2.62
CA THR A 91 -16.59 -32.55 1.46
C THR A 91 -15.96 -31.16 1.36
N SER A 92 -16.75 -30.09 1.46
CA SER A 92 -16.26 -28.71 1.43
C SER A 92 -15.22 -28.43 2.52
N ILE A 93 -15.46 -28.88 3.75
CA ILE A 93 -14.54 -28.65 4.87
C ILE A 93 -13.23 -29.43 4.72
N VAL A 94 -13.29 -30.67 4.20
CA VAL A 94 -12.08 -31.42 3.89
C VAL A 94 -11.28 -30.74 2.78
N GLN A 95 -11.94 -30.24 1.74
CA GLN A 95 -11.27 -29.46 0.68
C GLN A 95 -10.61 -28.19 1.22
N VAL A 96 -11.28 -27.43 2.09
CA VAL A 96 -10.69 -26.26 2.77
C VAL A 96 -9.47 -26.66 3.62
N GLU A 97 -9.53 -27.80 4.32
CA GLU A 97 -8.38 -28.31 5.08
C GLU A 97 -7.18 -28.60 4.19
N HIS A 98 -7.39 -29.22 3.02
CA HIS A 98 -6.32 -29.49 2.05
C HIS A 98 -5.74 -28.20 1.46
N LEU A 99 -6.56 -27.19 1.20
CA LEU A 99 -6.07 -25.89 0.70
C LEU A 99 -5.19 -25.15 1.72
N LEU A 100 -5.47 -25.36 3.01
CA LEU A 100 -4.69 -24.79 4.11
C LEU A 100 -3.43 -25.60 4.44
N GLU A 101 -3.34 -26.85 3.98
CA GLU A 101 -2.18 -27.71 4.21
C GLU A 101 -0.94 -27.10 3.55
N ASP A 102 0.10 -26.86 4.34
CA ASP A 102 1.35 -26.18 3.94
C ASP A 102 1.20 -24.77 3.34
N PHE A 103 0.02 -24.16 3.45
CA PHE A 103 -0.22 -22.82 2.94
C PHE A 103 0.45 -21.78 3.85
N SER A 104 1.35 -20.99 3.27
CA SER A 104 1.97 -19.87 3.96
C SER A 104 2.06 -18.67 3.04
N LEU A 105 1.58 -17.53 3.52
CA LEU A 105 1.55 -16.31 2.73
C LEU A 105 2.58 -15.31 3.24
N THR A 106 3.39 -14.78 2.33
CA THR A 106 4.26 -13.63 2.60
C THR A 106 3.64 -12.38 2.02
N VAL A 107 3.41 -11.38 2.86
CA VAL A 107 2.73 -10.15 2.48
C VAL A 107 3.56 -8.91 2.81
N TRP A 108 3.30 -7.83 2.09
CA TRP A 108 4.01 -6.57 2.25
C TRP A 108 3.03 -5.47 2.66
N LEU A 109 3.26 -4.87 3.82
CA LEU A 109 2.46 -3.73 4.31
C LEU A 109 3.28 -2.45 4.26
N ASP A 110 2.61 -1.36 3.91
CA ASP A 110 3.24 -0.06 3.77
C ASP A 110 3.80 0.48 5.09
N ALA A 111 5.03 0.98 5.00
CA ALA A 111 5.76 1.56 6.12
C ALA A 111 5.79 3.09 6.08
N PHE A 112 5.03 3.75 5.20
CA PHE A 112 5.05 5.22 5.00
C PHE A 112 3.77 5.94 5.40
N THR A 113 2.60 5.28 5.35
CA THR A 113 1.32 5.93 5.65
C THR A 113 1.20 6.29 7.14
N LEU A 114 0.83 7.54 7.39
CA LEU A 114 0.79 8.16 8.70
C LEU A 114 -0.53 7.91 9.44
N SER A 115 -1.64 7.74 8.70
CA SER A 115 -2.95 7.48 9.28
C SER A 115 -3.07 6.05 9.81
N ARG A 116 -3.70 5.90 10.98
CA ARG A 116 -3.92 4.59 11.65
C ARG A 116 -4.99 3.73 10.99
N HIS A 117 -5.79 4.30 10.10
CA HIS A 117 -6.89 3.60 9.41
C HIS A 117 -6.64 3.44 7.91
N ALA A 118 -5.46 3.86 7.45
CA ALA A 118 -5.06 3.78 6.07
C ALA A 118 -3.88 2.83 5.95
N ALA A 119 -3.90 1.97 4.96
CA ALA A 119 -2.79 1.12 4.60
C ALA A 119 -2.82 0.80 3.11
N HIS A 120 -1.68 0.34 2.65
CA HIS A 120 -1.50 -0.29 1.36
C HIS A 120 -0.86 -1.65 1.59
N PHE A 121 -1.41 -2.63 0.89
CA PHE A 121 -1.00 -4.03 0.92
C PHE A 121 -0.52 -4.39 -0.47
N VAL A 122 0.58 -5.12 -0.54
CA VAL A 122 1.12 -5.66 -1.79
C VAL A 122 1.55 -7.11 -1.58
N MET A 123 1.31 -7.92 -2.59
CA MET A 123 1.77 -9.30 -2.67
C MET A 123 2.29 -9.53 -4.08
N PHE A 124 3.46 -10.15 -4.20
CA PHE A 124 4.09 -10.46 -5.49
C PHE A 124 3.95 -11.96 -5.75
N ASP A 125 3.80 -12.35 -7.01
CA ASP A 125 3.68 -13.76 -7.40
C ASP A 125 4.87 -14.62 -6.91
N TYR A 126 4.59 -15.88 -6.54
CA TYR A 126 5.63 -16.82 -6.12
C TYR A 126 6.61 -17.08 -7.28
N GLY A 127 7.83 -16.58 -7.15
CA GLY A 127 8.89 -16.71 -8.16
C GLY A 127 9.43 -15.38 -8.69
N THR A 128 8.72 -14.26 -8.45
CA THR A 128 9.16 -12.90 -8.78
C THR A 128 9.76 -12.20 -7.56
N THR A 129 10.60 -12.90 -6.78
CA THR A 129 11.47 -12.25 -5.77
C THR A 129 12.69 -11.61 -6.42
N HIS A 130 12.47 -10.79 -7.43
CA HIS A 130 13.36 -9.69 -7.69
C HIS A 130 12.52 -8.41 -7.61
N PRO A 131 12.50 -7.76 -6.43
CA PRO A 131 12.24 -6.33 -6.39
C PRO A 131 13.05 -5.74 -7.52
N GLN A 132 12.41 -5.03 -8.46
CA GLN A 132 13.15 -4.34 -9.50
C GLN A 132 14.26 -3.58 -8.79
N THR A 133 15.49 -4.02 -9.05
CA THR A 133 16.67 -3.33 -8.60
C THR A 133 16.49 -1.92 -9.13
N LEU A 134 16.61 -0.94 -8.23
CA LEU A 134 16.59 0.49 -8.52
C LEU A 134 16.99 0.71 -9.97
N PRO A 135 16.21 1.43 -10.80
CA PRO A 135 16.65 1.73 -12.15
C PRO A 135 18.09 2.21 -12.03
N ALA A 136 19.01 1.54 -12.73
CA ALA A 136 20.42 1.90 -12.68
C ALA A 136 20.51 3.42 -12.81
N ASN A 137 21.39 4.05 -12.04
CA ASN A 137 21.62 5.51 -12.00
C ASN A 137 21.87 6.19 -13.37
N ASP A 138 21.75 5.43 -14.46
CA ASP A 138 22.02 5.74 -15.85
C ASP A 138 20.77 6.13 -16.66
N ALA A 139 19.62 6.40 -16.03
CA ALA A 139 18.50 7.10 -16.68
C ALA A 139 18.59 8.61 -16.37
N PRO A 140 19.32 9.43 -17.17
CA PRO A 140 19.63 10.83 -16.88
C PRO A 140 18.42 11.78 -16.86
N SER A 141 17.19 11.28 -16.97
CA SER A 141 15.96 12.07 -17.11
C SER A 141 14.90 11.83 -16.04
N THR A 142 15.07 10.84 -15.15
CA THR A 142 14.04 10.46 -14.17
C THR A 142 14.41 10.92 -12.77
N VAL A 143 13.45 11.56 -12.09
CA VAL A 143 13.59 12.05 -10.72
C VAL A 143 13.28 10.91 -9.75
N VAL A 144 14.25 10.46 -8.97
CA VAL A 144 14.03 9.39 -7.98
C VAL A 144 13.90 10.00 -6.58
N THR A 145 12.81 9.69 -5.88
CA THR A 145 12.54 10.18 -4.52
C THR A 145 12.24 9.04 -3.57
N HIS A 146 13.03 8.93 -2.49
CA HIS A 146 12.76 8.00 -1.41
C HIS A 146 11.68 8.54 -0.49
N VAL A 147 10.62 7.76 -0.29
CA VAL A 147 9.58 8.11 0.67
C VAL A 147 10.04 7.70 2.08
N PRO A 148 10.01 8.62 3.06
CA PRO A 148 10.45 8.30 4.40
C PRO A 148 9.53 7.26 5.03
N ARG A 149 10.13 6.36 5.80
CA ARG A 149 9.38 5.47 6.68
C ARG A 149 8.70 6.30 7.75
N ARG A 150 7.47 5.94 8.12
CA ARG A 150 6.80 6.54 9.28
C ARG A 150 7.64 6.26 10.53
N THR A 151 7.81 7.28 11.33
CA THR A 151 8.48 7.17 12.63
C THR A 151 7.52 6.53 13.62
N GLY A 152 7.68 5.23 13.88
CA GLY A 152 6.84 4.45 14.80
C GLY A 152 7.60 3.92 16.02
N ARG A 153 6.87 3.44 17.03
CA ARG A 153 7.45 2.70 18.16
C ARG A 153 7.99 1.36 17.66
N ALA A 154 9.25 1.04 17.95
CA ALA A 154 9.83 -0.24 17.57
C ALA A 154 9.19 -1.42 18.33
N GLY A 155 9.19 -2.62 17.74
CA GLY A 155 8.78 -3.87 18.38
C GLY A 155 7.28 -4.17 18.33
N ARG A 156 6.77 -4.93 19.32
CA ARG A 156 5.40 -5.51 19.33
C ARG A 156 4.25 -4.50 19.17
N SER A 157 4.44 -3.26 19.59
CA SER A 157 3.44 -2.19 19.40
C SER A 157 3.16 -1.92 17.93
N ARG A 158 4.17 -2.07 17.05
CA ARG A 158 4.04 -1.87 15.61
C ARG A 158 3.24 -2.99 14.95
N LEU A 159 3.49 -4.25 15.33
CA LEU A 159 2.75 -5.39 14.79
C LEU A 159 1.26 -5.29 15.09
N PHE A 160 0.89 -4.88 16.31
CA PHE A 160 -0.51 -4.68 16.67
C PHE A 160 -1.17 -3.58 15.83
N ASP A 161 -0.48 -2.44 15.64
CA ASP A 161 -0.98 -1.35 14.80
C ASP A 161 -1.14 -1.80 13.33
N ASP A 162 -0.18 -2.56 12.80
CA ASP A 162 -0.21 -3.07 11.43
C ASP A 162 -1.25 -4.18 11.22
N ALA A 163 -1.47 -5.03 12.21
CA ALA A 163 -2.55 -6.02 12.19
C ALA A 163 -3.94 -5.34 12.16
N ASN A 164 -4.13 -4.25 12.91
CA ASN A 164 -5.40 -3.50 12.89
C ASN A 164 -5.59 -2.75 11.56
N ARG A 165 -4.53 -2.20 10.98
CA ARG A 165 -4.58 -1.57 9.66
C ARG A 165 -4.93 -2.58 8.56
N LEU A 166 -4.30 -3.75 8.59
CA LEU A 166 -4.62 -4.85 7.69
C LEU A 166 -6.07 -5.31 7.86
N ARG A 167 -6.56 -5.42 9.10
CA ARG A 167 -7.96 -5.76 9.35
C ARG A 167 -8.92 -4.79 8.67
N GLY A 168 -8.66 -3.49 8.75
CA GLY A 168 -9.47 -2.48 8.04
C GLY A 168 -9.49 -2.66 6.52
N LEU A 169 -8.38 -3.12 5.91
CA LEU A 169 -8.33 -3.43 4.47
C LEU A 169 -9.11 -4.71 4.14
N LEU A 170 -8.98 -5.75 4.95
CA LEU A 170 -9.58 -7.05 4.68
C LEU A 170 -11.09 -7.11 5.02
N GLU A 171 -11.59 -6.21 5.88
CA GLU A 171 -13.03 -6.05 6.18
C GLU A 171 -13.84 -5.46 5.01
N GLN A 172 -13.20 -4.72 4.09
CA GLN A 172 -13.86 -4.05 2.95
C GLN A 172 -13.83 -4.93 1.69
N ASP A 173 -14.33 -6.15 1.75
CA ASP A 173 -14.24 -7.17 0.68
C ASP A 173 -12.80 -7.59 0.29
N GLY A 174 -11.78 -6.97 0.87
CA GLY A 174 -10.37 -7.28 0.60
C GLY A 174 -9.97 -8.71 0.96
N LEU A 175 -10.59 -9.30 1.99
CA LEU A 175 -10.37 -10.71 2.31
C LEU A 175 -10.81 -11.59 1.14
N LYS A 176 -12.00 -11.35 0.58
CA LYS A 176 -12.51 -12.11 -0.55
C LYS A 176 -11.54 -12.04 -1.74
N GLN A 177 -11.12 -10.83 -2.11
CA GLN A 177 -10.17 -10.62 -3.20
C GLN A 177 -8.82 -11.32 -2.96
N LEU A 178 -8.33 -11.29 -1.72
CA LEU A 178 -7.09 -11.97 -1.35
C LEU A 178 -7.22 -13.49 -1.51
N LEU A 179 -8.32 -14.07 -1.03
CA LEU A 179 -8.60 -15.50 -1.12
C LEU A 179 -8.74 -15.94 -2.59
N GLU A 180 -9.46 -15.16 -3.40
CA GLU A 180 -9.60 -15.34 -4.84
C GLU A 180 -8.25 -15.32 -5.55
N TYR A 181 -7.37 -14.40 -5.18
CA TYR A 181 -6.03 -14.33 -5.74
C TYR A 181 -5.17 -15.55 -5.37
N CYS A 182 -5.27 -16.05 -4.13
CA CYS A 182 -4.46 -17.18 -3.67
C CYS A 182 -4.87 -18.51 -4.31
N TRP A 183 -6.16 -18.72 -4.55
CA TRP A 183 -6.69 -20.04 -4.92
C TRP A 183 -7.56 -20.05 -6.19
N GLY A 184 -7.75 -18.92 -6.85
CA GLY A 184 -8.29 -18.82 -8.21
C GLY A 184 -9.53 -19.67 -8.49
N ALA A 185 -9.32 -20.86 -9.07
CA ALA A 185 -10.36 -21.81 -9.45
C ALA A 185 -11.20 -22.35 -8.26
N ASP A 186 -10.65 -22.38 -7.05
CA ASP A 186 -11.35 -22.83 -5.83
C ASP A 186 -12.15 -21.70 -5.16
N CYS A 187 -12.26 -20.54 -5.83
CA CYS A 187 -12.95 -19.35 -5.33
C CYS A 187 -14.38 -19.64 -4.85
N GLU A 188 -15.17 -20.45 -5.56
CA GLU A 188 -16.57 -20.71 -5.17
C GLU A 188 -16.67 -21.40 -3.80
N LEU A 189 -15.78 -22.36 -3.53
CA LEU A 189 -15.69 -23.03 -2.24
C LEU A 189 -15.29 -22.02 -1.15
N ILE A 190 -14.22 -21.27 -1.40
CA ILE A 190 -13.64 -20.37 -0.40
C ILE A 190 -14.57 -19.20 -0.06
N THR A 191 -15.25 -18.65 -1.07
CA THR A 191 -16.21 -17.56 -0.91
C THR A 191 -17.49 -18.01 -0.22
N SER A 192 -17.93 -19.26 -0.41
CA SER A 192 -19.09 -19.82 0.30
C SER A 192 -18.90 -19.91 1.81
N GLU A 193 -17.64 -20.03 2.27
CA GLU A 193 -17.27 -20.16 3.68
C GLU A 193 -16.67 -18.86 4.27
N LEU A 194 -16.81 -17.71 3.58
CA LEU A 194 -16.13 -16.44 3.90
C LEU A 194 -16.27 -16.01 5.38
N GLU A 195 -17.44 -16.23 6.00
CA GLU A 195 -17.73 -15.86 7.40
C GLU A 195 -16.92 -16.66 8.45
N HIS A 196 -16.33 -17.77 8.05
CA HIS A 196 -15.57 -18.66 8.91
C HIS A 196 -14.06 -18.49 8.76
N TRP A 197 -13.59 -17.72 7.77
CA TRP A 197 -12.18 -17.40 7.63
C TRP A 197 -11.69 -16.45 8.71
N ALA A 198 -10.47 -16.69 9.16
CA ALA A 198 -9.72 -15.84 10.06
C ALA A 198 -8.30 -15.67 9.53
N PHE A 199 -7.64 -14.61 9.98
CA PHE A 199 -6.25 -14.35 9.62
C PHE A 199 -5.48 -13.81 10.82
N GLU A 200 -4.19 -14.12 10.86
CA GLU A 200 -3.25 -13.62 11.85
C GLU A 200 -1.98 -13.11 11.16
N LEU A 201 -1.57 -11.89 11.54
CA LEU A 201 -0.36 -11.26 11.04
C LEU A 201 0.81 -11.57 11.97
N GLY A 202 1.83 -12.24 11.45
CA GLY A 202 3.08 -12.53 12.12
C GLY A 202 4.24 -11.69 11.60
N MET A 203 5.22 -11.41 12.47
CA MET A 203 6.48 -10.80 12.03
C MET A 203 7.41 -11.88 11.48
N ASP A 204 8.03 -11.59 10.33
CA ASP A 204 9.16 -12.36 9.84
C ASP A 204 10.44 -11.85 10.53
N GLU A 205 11.10 -12.69 11.32
CA GLU A 205 12.31 -12.32 12.09
C GLU A 205 13.61 -12.43 11.27
N GLY A 206 13.53 -12.85 10.01
CA GLY A 206 14.65 -12.75 9.06
C GLY A 206 15.09 -11.30 8.88
N GLU A 207 16.38 -11.06 8.58
CA GLU A 207 16.96 -9.72 8.35
C GLU A 207 15.96 -8.80 7.65
N GLN A 208 15.73 -7.61 8.22
CA GLN A 208 14.75 -6.60 7.80
C GLN A 208 14.85 -6.31 6.30
N ALA A 209 14.28 -7.18 5.46
CA ALA A 209 14.25 -7.03 4.03
C ALA A 209 13.15 -6.02 3.73
N GLY A 210 13.42 -4.76 4.04
CA GLY A 210 12.57 -3.66 3.65
C GLY A 210 12.52 -3.60 2.13
N LEU A 211 11.33 -3.74 1.56
CA LEU A 211 11.12 -3.60 0.13
C LEU A 211 10.93 -2.14 -0.22
N GLN A 212 11.53 -1.69 -1.31
CA GLN A 212 11.16 -0.42 -1.95
C GLN A 212 10.39 -0.74 -3.21
N VAL A 213 9.09 -0.40 -3.21
CA VAL A 213 8.23 -0.56 -4.40
C VAL A 213 8.32 0.73 -5.21
N PRO A 214 8.83 0.69 -6.46
CA PRO A 214 8.90 1.86 -7.32
C PRO A 214 7.51 2.20 -7.87
N ILE A 215 7.12 3.47 -7.75
CA ILE A 215 5.91 4.02 -8.33
C ILE A 215 6.29 5.13 -9.30
N GLU A 216 6.02 4.90 -10.58
CA GLU A 216 6.41 5.79 -11.67
C GLU A 216 5.27 6.71 -12.08
N TYR A 217 5.61 7.99 -12.23
CA TYR A 217 4.78 9.05 -12.79
C TYR A 217 5.44 9.55 -14.07
N ALA A 218 4.66 9.63 -15.15
CA ALA A 218 5.12 10.27 -16.38
C ALA A 218 5.26 11.79 -16.20
N ALA A 219 5.99 12.44 -17.11
CA ALA A 219 6.08 13.90 -17.13
C ALA A 219 4.68 14.54 -17.23
N GLY A 220 4.40 15.49 -16.34
CA GLY A 220 3.12 16.19 -16.26
C GLY A 220 2.02 15.43 -15.49
N GLU A 221 2.25 14.17 -15.11
CA GLU A 221 1.27 13.36 -14.39
C GLU A 221 1.23 13.66 -12.89
N LEU A 222 2.41 13.92 -12.28
CA LEU A 222 2.49 14.23 -10.86
C LEU A 222 1.97 15.64 -10.56
N GLN A 223 0.89 15.69 -9.79
CA GLN A 223 0.25 16.93 -9.36
C GLN A 223 0.37 17.11 -7.85
N LEU A 224 0.91 18.26 -7.44
CA LEU A 224 1.15 18.62 -6.05
C LEU A 224 0.22 19.75 -5.60
N ARG A 225 -0.25 19.67 -4.36
CA ARG A 225 -1.04 20.72 -3.72
C ARG A 225 -0.23 21.37 -2.61
N LEU A 226 -0.17 22.71 -2.61
CA LEU A 226 0.51 23.44 -1.55
C LEU A 226 -0.22 23.22 -0.22
N LYS A 227 0.52 22.78 0.79
CA LYS A 227 0.00 22.72 2.16
C LYS A 227 0.19 24.07 2.84
N THR A 228 -0.91 24.64 3.32
CA THR A 228 -0.83 25.79 4.21
C THR A 228 -0.87 25.33 5.65
N SER A 229 -0.06 25.94 6.51
CA SER A 229 0.01 25.63 7.95
C SER A 229 -1.33 25.73 8.69
N ASN A 230 -2.34 26.36 8.09
CA ASN A 230 -3.66 26.61 8.68
C ASN A 230 -4.71 25.54 8.36
N HIS A 231 -4.36 24.46 7.67
CA HIS A 231 -5.26 23.31 7.58
C HIS A 231 -5.28 22.54 8.91
N HIS A 232 -6.11 23.00 9.85
CA HIS A 232 -6.65 22.21 10.96
C HIS A 232 -7.66 21.13 10.50
N GLY A 233 -7.67 20.82 9.20
CA GLY A 233 -8.46 19.74 8.60
C GLY A 233 -7.75 18.39 8.74
N LYS A 234 -8.54 17.32 8.61
CA LYS A 234 -8.17 15.89 8.65
C LYS A 234 -6.69 15.65 8.28
N SER A 235 -5.91 15.05 9.18
CA SER A 235 -4.51 14.67 8.91
C SER A 235 -4.44 13.84 7.64
N ASP A 236 -3.66 14.29 6.66
CA ASP A 236 -3.34 13.50 5.46
C ASP A 236 -2.80 12.13 5.87
N ALA A 237 -3.18 11.10 5.11
CA ALA A 237 -2.69 9.75 5.31
C ALA A 237 -1.27 9.59 4.77
N LEU A 238 -0.91 10.32 3.71
CA LEU A 238 0.42 10.28 3.10
C LEU A 238 1.42 11.25 3.76
N PRO A 239 2.74 10.91 3.74
CA PRO A 239 3.78 11.85 4.12
C PRO A 239 3.80 13.06 3.18
N SER A 240 4.04 14.25 3.75
CA SER A 240 4.19 15.47 2.96
C SER A 240 5.47 15.42 2.13
N LEU A 241 5.46 16.14 1.00
CA LEU A 241 6.62 16.36 0.15
C LEU A 241 7.20 17.74 0.37
N THR A 242 8.51 17.88 0.15
CA THR A 242 9.18 19.17 0.03
C THR A 242 9.60 19.37 -1.42
N LEU A 243 9.11 20.48 -1.99
CA LEU A 243 9.42 20.91 -3.34
C LEU A 243 10.45 22.05 -3.27
N PRO A 244 11.66 21.88 -3.82
CA PRO A 244 12.64 22.94 -3.88
C PRO A 244 12.21 24.00 -4.89
N VAL A 245 12.27 25.27 -4.49
CA VAL A 245 11.84 26.42 -5.30
C VAL A 245 12.89 27.51 -5.23
N VAL A 246 13.25 28.10 -6.35
CA VAL A 246 14.03 29.35 -6.37
C VAL A 246 13.08 30.53 -6.45
N GLU A 247 13.22 31.48 -5.52
CA GLU A 247 12.56 32.78 -5.59
C GLU A 247 13.59 33.81 -6.03
N ILE A 248 13.28 34.51 -7.12
CA ILE A 248 14.10 35.57 -7.71
C ILE A 248 13.32 36.87 -7.59
N ALA A 249 13.85 37.84 -6.86
CA ALA A 249 13.27 39.15 -6.66
C ALA A 249 14.12 40.23 -7.34
N HIS A 250 13.52 40.98 -8.26
CA HIS A 250 14.11 42.13 -8.92
C HIS A 250 13.57 43.41 -8.27
N VAL A 251 14.45 44.09 -7.53
CA VAL A 251 14.15 45.36 -6.86
C VAL A 251 14.72 46.49 -7.69
N PHE A 252 13.86 47.34 -8.24
CA PHE A 252 14.26 48.49 -9.01
C PHE A 252 14.67 49.63 -8.06
N LYS A 253 15.73 50.34 -8.41
CA LYS A 253 16.23 51.52 -7.69
C LYS A 253 16.58 52.63 -8.69
N PRO A 254 16.41 53.92 -8.34
CA PRO A 254 16.85 55.00 -9.19
C PRO A 254 18.38 55.10 -9.20
N ILE A 255 18.96 55.45 -10.36
CA ILE A 255 20.38 55.79 -10.46
C ILE A 255 20.58 57.20 -9.91
N GLY A 256 21.54 57.36 -9.00
CA GLY A 256 21.89 58.68 -8.44
C GLY A 256 22.33 59.65 -9.54
N ASN A 257 21.91 60.93 -9.43
CA ASN A 257 22.21 62.01 -10.38
C ASN A 257 21.67 61.82 -11.80
N PHE A 258 20.62 61.00 -12.00
CA PHE A 258 19.95 60.92 -13.30
C PHE A 258 19.21 62.24 -13.62
N PRO A 259 19.24 62.74 -14.88
CA PRO A 259 18.82 64.11 -15.22
C PRO A 259 17.32 64.41 -15.11
N TRP A 260 16.48 63.40 -14.92
CA TRP A 260 15.03 63.55 -14.77
C TRP A 260 14.48 62.53 -13.76
N THR A 261 13.32 62.84 -13.17
CA THR A 261 12.60 61.91 -12.29
C THR A 261 12.18 60.67 -13.08
N VAL A 262 12.47 59.49 -12.53
CA VAL A 262 12.10 58.21 -13.14
C VAL A 262 11.04 57.53 -12.28
N GLU A 263 9.96 57.06 -12.90
CA GLU A 263 8.96 56.26 -12.21
C GLU A 263 9.54 54.90 -11.82
N LEU A 264 9.36 54.50 -10.56
CA LEU A 264 9.90 53.25 -10.04
C LEU A 264 8.90 52.11 -10.28
N PRO A 265 9.25 51.08 -11.06
CA PRO A 265 8.42 49.89 -11.18
C PRO A 265 8.31 49.17 -9.83
N SER A 266 7.23 48.43 -9.64
CA SER A 266 7.10 47.51 -8.50
C SER A 266 8.15 46.40 -8.57
N THR A 267 8.56 45.91 -7.39
CA THR A 267 9.42 44.72 -7.29
C THR A 267 8.77 43.55 -8.01
N ARG A 268 9.51 42.94 -8.95
CA ARG A 268 9.07 41.73 -9.65
C ARG A 268 9.62 40.50 -8.93
N VAL A 269 8.75 39.56 -8.60
CA VAL A 269 9.15 38.30 -7.96
C VAL A 269 8.74 37.15 -8.86
N GLN A 270 9.72 36.37 -9.31
CA GLN A 270 9.55 35.15 -10.08
C GLN A 270 9.87 33.94 -9.19
N ARG A 271 9.13 32.86 -9.37
CA ARG A 271 9.31 31.63 -8.60
C ARG A 271 9.28 30.44 -9.53
N LEU A 272 10.31 29.62 -9.45
CA LEU A 272 10.49 28.45 -10.29
C LEU A 272 10.66 27.24 -9.37
N GLU A 273 9.90 26.18 -9.60
CA GLU A 273 10.19 24.91 -8.96
C GLU A 273 11.42 24.26 -9.62
N LEU A 274 12.30 23.64 -8.83
CA LEU A 274 13.62 23.22 -9.28
C LEU A 274 13.67 21.75 -9.72
N VAL A 275 12.53 21.06 -9.79
CA VAL A 275 12.42 19.67 -10.26
C VAL A 275 12.27 19.69 -11.78
N SER A 276 11.22 20.30 -12.32
CA SER A 276 10.97 20.46 -13.76
C SER A 276 11.29 21.85 -14.32
N SER A 277 11.73 22.80 -13.49
CA SER A 277 12.00 24.20 -13.88
C SER A 277 10.75 25.00 -14.29
N GLY A 278 9.56 24.60 -13.87
CA GLY A 278 8.30 25.26 -14.18
C GLY A 278 8.04 26.51 -13.34
N THR A 279 7.35 27.50 -13.92
CA THR A 279 6.95 28.71 -13.21
C THR A 279 5.76 28.47 -12.28
N LEU A 280 5.85 28.97 -11.05
CA LEU A 280 4.79 28.85 -10.05
C LEU A 280 3.83 30.04 -10.14
N SER A 281 2.65 29.80 -10.74
CA SER A 281 1.56 30.78 -10.83
C SER A 281 0.86 31.06 -9.49
N HIS A 282 0.92 30.11 -8.55
CA HIS A 282 0.31 30.22 -7.23
C HIS A 282 1.35 29.95 -6.14
N PHE A 283 1.46 30.87 -5.17
CA PHE A 283 2.42 30.78 -4.09
C PHE A 283 1.85 31.36 -2.79
N THR A 284 2.26 30.79 -1.67
CA THR A 284 1.96 31.32 -0.34
C THR A 284 3.15 31.10 0.58
N THR A 285 3.51 32.14 1.34
CA THR A 285 4.60 32.07 2.32
C THR A 285 4.29 31.10 3.46
N ALA A 286 3.01 30.83 3.73
CA ALA A 286 2.58 29.87 4.74
C ALA A 286 2.91 28.40 4.39
N ALA A 287 3.30 28.12 3.15
CA ALA A 287 3.76 26.80 2.71
C ALA A 287 5.29 26.65 2.77
N VAL A 288 6.02 27.75 3.04
CA VAL A 288 7.49 27.72 3.15
C VAL A 288 7.86 27.09 4.49
N VAL A 289 8.73 26.08 4.44
CA VAL A 289 9.27 25.43 5.64
C VAL A 289 10.75 25.78 5.81
N GLU A 290 11.12 26.14 7.04
CA GLU A 290 12.47 26.60 7.38
C GLU A 290 13.45 25.45 7.66
N SER A 291 12.95 24.23 7.90
CA SER A 291 13.80 23.10 8.31
C SER A 291 13.60 21.83 7.50
N GLU A 292 14.71 21.11 7.41
CA GLU A 292 14.86 19.76 6.88
C GLU A 292 14.20 18.72 7.81
N ASP A 293 12.87 18.64 7.83
CA ASP A 293 12.17 17.57 8.55
C ASP A 293 12.38 16.22 7.84
N ALA A 294 13.01 15.28 8.54
CA ALA A 294 13.27 13.92 8.04
C ALA A 294 12.00 13.11 7.75
N ARG A 295 10.83 13.60 8.20
CA ARG A 295 9.52 12.97 7.95
C ARG A 295 8.92 13.35 6.59
N HIS A 296 9.51 14.31 5.88
CA HIS A 296 9.05 14.70 4.54
C HIS A 296 9.89 14.02 3.46
N ALA A 297 9.23 13.55 2.39
CA ALA A 297 9.96 13.12 1.20
C ALA A 297 10.46 14.36 0.44
N ARG A 298 11.69 14.29 -0.10
CA ARG A 298 12.31 15.41 -0.79
C ARG A 298 12.38 15.14 -2.26
N LEU A 299 11.76 16.02 -3.04
CA LEU A 299 12.00 16.03 -4.48
C LEU A 299 13.39 16.63 -4.72
N PRO A 300 14.30 15.91 -5.41
CA PRO A 300 15.62 16.45 -5.68
C PRO A 300 15.53 17.61 -6.68
N MET A 301 16.47 18.54 -6.57
CA MET A 301 16.65 19.58 -7.57
C MET A 301 17.27 18.94 -8.82
N CYS A 302 16.63 19.12 -9.96
CA CYS A 302 17.15 18.65 -11.24
C CYS A 302 17.50 19.87 -12.09
N LEU A 303 18.74 20.32 -11.93
CA LEU A 303 19.34 21.35 -12.77
C LEU A 303 19.50 20.75 -14.18
N GLY A 304 18.56 21.05 -15.07
CA GLY A 304 18.74 20.77 -16.49
C GLY A 304 19.73 21.74 -17.12
N ASP A 305 20.15 21.46 -18.36
CA ASP A 305 21.07 22.34 -19.10
C ASP A 305 20.40 23.62 -19.64
N GLY A 306 19.08 23.76 -19.50
CA GLY A 306 18.31 24.90 -20.01
C GLY A 306 17.65 25.72 -18.91
N LEU A 307 17.81 27.04 -18.97
CA LEU A 307 16.96 27.98 -18.25
C LEU A 307 15.53 27.88 -18.79
N PRO A 308 14.50 27.90 -17.93
CA PRO A 308 13.13 27.91 -18.41
C PRO A 308 12.92 29.13 -19.32
N SER A 309 12.34 28.90 -20.49
CA SER A 309 12.06 29.94 -21.50
C SER A 309 11.14 31.05 -20.99
N GLU A 310 10.48 30.82 -19.86
CA GLU A 310 9.56 31.72 -19.16
C GLU A 310 10.26 32.73 -18.24
N LEU A 311 11.58 32.66 -18.09
CA LEU A 311 12.34 33.75 -17.47
C LEU A 311 12.30 34.96 -18.41
N ASP A 312 11.30 35.81 -18.21
CA ASP A 312 11.14 37.07 -18.94
C ASP A 312 12.48 37.80 -19.03
N SER A 313 12.87 38.20 -20.26
CA SER A 313 14.03 39.07 -20.45
C SER A 313 13.77 40.38 -19.69
N LEU A 314 14.49 40.58 -18.58
CA LEU A 314 14.34 41.75 -17.75
C LEU A 314 14.88 42.99 -18.49
N THR A 315 13.99 43.83 -19.01
CA THR A 315 14.35 45.14 -19.56
C THR A 315 14.37 46.19 -18.47
N VAL A 316 15.52 46.82 -18.25
CA VAL A 316 15.69 47.94 -17.30
C VAL A 316 15.69 49.25 -18.07
N ALA A 317 14.76 50.16 -17.74
CA ALA A 317 14.68 51.47 -18.38
C ALA A 317 15.90 52.36 -18.00
N PRO A 318 16.33 53.28 -18.88
CA PRO A 318 17.38 54.24 -18.57
C PRO A 318 17.07 55.02 -17.29
N GLY A 319 18.08 55.17 -16.41
CA GLY A 319 17.93 55.87 -15.13
C GLY A 319 17.49 55.00 -13.96
N LEU A 320 17.24 53.71 -14.19
CA LEU A 320 17.03 52.70 -13.16
C LEU A 320 18.21 51.73 -13.12
N CYS A 321 18.50 51.21 -11.92
CA CYS A 321 19.28 50.00 -11.73
C CYS A 321 18.37 48.93 -11.09
N VAL A 322 18.76 47.67 -11.27
CA VAL A 322 18.08 46.54 -10.64
C VAL A 322 19.04 45.82 -9.73
N GLU A 323 18.58 45.56 -8.50
CA GLU A 323 19.18 44.60 -7.60
C GLU A 323 18.40 43.29 -7.70
N THR A 324 19.10 42.20 -7.99
CA THR A 324 18.49 40.86 -8.07
C THR A 324 18.89 40.05 -6.85
N ASN A 325 17.89 39.63 -6.08
CA ASN A 325 18.06 38.78 -4.92
C ASN A 325 17.48 37.40 -5.22
N ALA A 326 18.25 36.34 -5.02
CA ALA A 326 17.81 34.97 -5.21
C ALA A 326 17.93 34.20 -3.89
N ARG A 327 16.92 33.39 -3.58
CA ARG A 327 16.97 32.45 -2.46
C ARG A 327 16.26 31.14 -2.80
N ILE A 328 16.74 30.06 -2.21
CA ILE A 328 16.11 28.75 -2.30
C ILE A 328 15.13 28.61 -1.14
N LEU A 329 13.91 28.21 -1.47
CA LEU A 329 12.82 27.92 -0.56
C LEU A 329 12.47 26.42 -0.67
N GLN A 330 11.90 25.88 0.41
CA GLN A 330 11.31 24.55 0.41
C GLN A 330 9.81 24.71 0.63
N LEU A 331 8.99 24.27 -0.32
CA LEU A 331 7.54 24.32 -0.21
C LEU A 331 6.98 22.98 0.24
N LEU A 332 6.17 23.00 1.29
CA LEU A 332 5.44 21.84 1.76
C LEU A 332 4.26 21.55 0.84
N CYS A 333 4.23 20.34 0.30
CA CYS A 333 3.21 19.88 -0.63
C CYS A 333 2.57 18.57 -0.16
N SER A 334 1.33 18.32 -0.58
CA SER A 334 0.71 17.00 -0.54
C SER A 334 0.54 16.42 -1.94
N MET A 335 0.55 15.08 -1.99
CA MET A 335 0.22 14.29 -3.16
C MET A 335 -1.26 13.91 -3.15
N ASP A 336 -1.79 13.57 -4.33
CA ASP A 336 -3.11 12.96 -4.43
C ASP A 336 -3.05 11.48 -4.01
N GLU A 337 -3.72 11.15 -2.91
CA GLU A 337 -3.70 9.79 -2.36
C GLU A 337 -4.42 8.76 -3.23
N VAL A 338 -5.44 9.19 -3.97
CA VAL A 338 -6.19 8.31 -4.90
C VAL A 338 -5.32 8.03 -6.13
N GLN A 339 -4.62 9.04 -6.63
CA GLN A 339 -3.67 8.85 -7.72
C GLN A 339 -2.57 7.86 -7.32
N LEU A 340 -1.94 8.04 -6.15
CA LEU A 340 -0.92 7.09 -5.66
C LEU A 340 -1.45 5.65 -5.61
N ALA A 341 -2.65 5.45 -5.03
CA ALA A 341 -3.26 4.13 -4.92
C ALA A 341 -3.50 3.49 -6.31
N ARG A 342 -3.93 4.28 -7.30
CA ARG A 342 -4.13 3.80 -8.68
C ARG A 342 -2.83 3.40 -9.35
N HIS A 343 -1.74 4.14 -9.13
CA HIS A 343 -0.43 3.73 -9.63
C HIS A 343 0.05 2.45 -8.95
N LEU A 344 -0.16 2.32 -7.64
CA LEU A 344 0.20 1.11 -6.90
C LEU A 344 -0.55 -0.12 -7.46
N GLN A 345 -1.83 0.01 -7.81
CA GLN A 345 -2.60 -1.05 -8.48
C GLN A 345 -2.11 -1.44 -9.88
N ARG A 346 -1.37 -0.55 -10.54
CA ARG A 346 -0.77 -0.84 -11.85
C ARG A 346 0.62 -1.46 -11.73
N THR A 347 1.10 -1.73 -10.50
CA THR A 347 2.38 -2.41 -10.30
C THR A 347 2.29 -3.80 -10.95
N PRO A 348 3.17 -4.11 -11.93
CA PRO A 348 3.13 -5.39 -12.62
C PRO A 348 3.43 -6.53 -11.65
N ASP A 349 2.84 -7.70 -11.90
CA ASP A 349 3.07 -8.94 -11.17
C ASP A 349 2.83 -8.84 -9.64
N ALA A 350 1.95 -7.90 -9.26
CA ALA A 350 1.62 -7.61 -7.89
C ALA A 350 0.10 -7.51 -7.66
N PHE A 351 -0.41 -8.29 -6.72
CA PHE A 351 -1.72 -8.07 -6.14
C PHE A 351 -1.64 -6.97 -5.09
N THR A 352 -2.52 -5.97 -5.19
CA THR A 352 -2.49 -4.81 -4.30
C THR A 352 -3.86 -4.46 -3.77
N LEU A 353 -3.93 -4.11 -2.49
CA LEU A 353 -5.12 -3.56 -1.85
C LEU A 353 -4.79 -2.20 -1.25
N SER A 354 -5.68 -1.22 -1.43
CA SER A 354 -5.46 0.16 -0.98
C SER A 354 -6.74 0.76 -0.42
N HIS A 355 -6.66 1.35 0.78
CA HIS A 355 -7.81 1.87 1.52
C HIS A 355 -8.68 2.91 0.76
N ASN A 356 -8.08 3.66 -0.18
CA ASN A 356 -8.77 4.70 -0.96
C ASN A 356 -9.52 4.18 -2.19
N LEU A 357 -9.33 2.91 -2.56
CA LEU A 357 -9.94 2.33 -3.76
C LEU A 357 -11.05 1.34 -3.41
N MET A 358 -10.94 0.66 -2.27
CA MET A 358 -12.01 -0.21 -1.75
C MET A 358 -13.27 0.58 -1.36
N THR A 359 -13.15 1.89 -1.09
CA THR A 359 -14.29 2.76 -0.75
C THR A 359 -14.99 3.36 -1.97
N GLN A 360 -14.36 3.40 -3.15
CA GLN A 360 -14.98 3.96 -4.36
C GLN A 360 -15.92 2.98 -5.07
N GLU A 361 -15.62 1.67 -5.06
CA GLU A 361 -16.55 0.67 -5.62
C GLU A 361 -17.88 0.62 -4.85
N ALA A 362 -17.87 0.90 -3.53
CA ALA A 362 -19.09 1.03 -2.74
C ALA A 362 -19.91 2.31 -3.04
N ALA A 363 -19.29 3.33 -3.63
CA ALA A 363 -19.94 4.60 -3.96
C ALA A 363 -20.46 4.69 -5.40
N GLU A 364 -19.97 3.82 -6.31
CA GLU A 364 -20.49 3.70 -7.68
C GLU A 364 -21.63 2.68 -7.81
N LEU A 365 -21.92 1.93 -6.74
CA LEU A 365 -23.02 0.94 -6.64
C LEU A 365 -24.15 1.36 -5.69
N ALA A 366 -24.16 2.60 -5.20
CA ALA A 366 -25.24 3.21 -4.40
C ALA A 366 -25.85 4.39 -5.16
#